data_AF-D1PRE8-F1
#
_entry.id   AF-D1PRE8-F1
#
_cell.length_a   1.000
_cell.length_b   1.000
_cell.length_c   1.000
_cell.angle_alpha   90.00
_cell.angle_beta   90.00
_cell.angle_gamma   90.00
#
_symmetry.space_group_name_H-M   'P 1'
#
loop_
_entity.id
_entity.type
_entity.pdbx_description
1 polymer ?
#
loop_
_entity_poly.entity_id
_entity_poly.type
_entity_poly.pdbx_seq_one_letter_code
_entity_poly.pdbx_strand_id
1 'polypeptide(L)'
;MKIMKTYDEKTGLEIENPDLEAGYVYPGRKKIGTEERVLEGTVTERRPEGLRQLVDVWEDCQYYHEYTEDELAAMQPPEEPSGDTEARLAALEDELAAAKILLGVE
;
A
#
# COMPACT_ATOMS: atom_id res chain seq x y z
N MET A 1 -19.15 -6.48 16.06
CA MET A 1 -18.16 -5.90 15.12
C MET A 1 -18.79 -5.89 13.74
N LYS A 2 -18.88 -4.73 13.09
CA LYS A 2 -19.26 -4.67 11.68
C LYS A 2 -18.06 -5.21 10.90
N ILE A 3 -18.23 -6.32 10.19
CA ILE A 3 -17.18 -6.83 9.30
C ILE A 3 -17.09 -5.82 8.15
N MET A 4 -15.95 -5.14 8.00
CA MET A 4 -15.73 -4.21 6.89
C MET A 4 -15.60 -5.04 5.61
N LYS A 5 -16.33 -4.66 4.57
CA LYS A 5 -16.23 -5.29 3.25
C LYS A 5 -14.90 -4.93 2.60
N THR A 6 -14.32 -5.88 1.90
CA THR A 6 -13.11 -5.65 1.10
C THR A 6 -13.50 -5.56 -0.37
N TYR A 7 -12.93 -4.59 -1.07
CA TYR A 7 -13.14 -4.38 -2.49
C TYR A 7 -11.80 -4.45 -3.23
N ASP A 8 -11.80 -5.06 -4.40
CA ASP A 8 -10.69 -4.90 -5.34
C ASP A 8 -10.53 -3.42 -5.70
N GLU A 9 -9.32 -2.88 -5.58
CA GLU A 9 -9.07 -1.47 -5.88
C GLU A 9 -9.32 -1.12 -7.35
N LYS A 10 -8.97 -2.03 -8.27
CA LYS A 10 -9.02 -1.78 -9.72
C LYS A 10 -10.43 -1.93 -10.28
N THR A 11 -11.13 -2.99 -9.89
CA THR A 11 -12.46 -3.34 -10.42
C THR A 11 -13.59 -2.83 -9.54
N GLY A 12 -13.32 -2.57 -8.26
CA GLY A 12 -14.33 -2.16 -7.29
C GLY A 12 -15.31 -3.27 -6.90
N LEU A 13 -15.04 -4.53 -7.26
CA LEU A 13 -15.85 -5.68 -6.89
C LEU A 13 -15.55 -6.13 -5.46
N GLU A 14 -16.56 -6.65 -4.76
CA GLU A 14 -16.42 -7.18 -3.40
C GLU A 14 -15.60 -8.48 -3.43
N ILE A 15 -14.63 -8.60 -2.54
CA ILE A 15 -13.78 -9.78 -2.36
C ILE A 15 -13.93 -10.26 -0.91
N GLU A 16 -14.19 -11.55 -0.72
CA GLU A 16 -14.30 -12.14 0.63
C GLU A 16 -12.95 -12.60 1.19
N ASN A 17 -12.07 -13.14 0.35
CA ASN A 17 -10.76 -13.67 0.75
C ASN A 17 -9.66 -13.08 -0.15
N PRO A 18 -9.17 -11.86 0.12
CA PRO A 18 -8.05 -11.29 -0.62
C PRO A 18 -6.76 -12.09 -0.38
N ASP A 19 -5.94 -12.25 -1.42
CA ASP A 19 -4.63 -12.89 -1.33
C ASP A 19 -3.61 -11.92 -0.73
N LEU A 20 -3.35 -12.05 0.58
CA LEU A 20 -2.41 -11.19 1.29
C LEU A 20 -0.94 -11.56 1.06
N GLU A 21 -0.64 -12.64 0.33
CA GLU A 21 0.72 -12.93 -0.14
C GLU A 21 1.01 -12.17 -1.44
N ALA A 22 0.00 -12.06 -2.31
CA ALA A 22 0.09 -11.33 -3.59
C ALA A 22 -0.20 -9.82 -3.47
N GLY A 23 -0.59 -9.33 -2.30
CA GLY A 23 -0.99 -7.93 -2.13
C GLY A 23 -1.19 -7.51 -0.68
N TYR A 24 -1.87 -6.39 -0.49
CA TYR A 24 -2.21 -5.87 0.83
C TYR A 24 -3.59 -5.22 0.84
N VAL A 25 -4.15 -5.08 2.04
CA VAL A 25 -5.41 -4.37 2.26
C VAL A 25 -5.17 -3.06 3.01
N TYR A 26 -5.92 -2.01 2.65
CA TYR A 26 -5.86 -0.73 3.33
C TYR A 26 -7.26 -0.13 3.53
N PRO A 27 -7.51 0.66 4.60
CA PRO A 27 -8.81 1.24 4.86
C PRO A 27 -9.16 2.34 3.85
N GLY A 28 -10.42 2.36 3.41
CA GLY A 28 -10.93 3.36 2.48
C GLY A 28 -12.42 3.63 2.66
N ARG A 29 -12.98 4.43 1.76
CA ARG A 29 -14.42 4.71 1.69
C ARG A 29 -14.92 4.51 0.28
N LYS A 30 -16.00 3.74 0.15
CA LYS A 30 -16.66 3.48 -1.13
C LYS A 30 -18.00 4.20 -1.19
N LYS A 31 -18.27 4.88 -2.29
CA LYS A 31 -19.59 5.44 -2.58
C LYS A 31 -20.55 4.31 -2.91
N ILE A 32 -21.59 4.14 -2.10
CA ILE A 32 -22.60 3.09 -2.29
C ILE A 32 -23.87 3.61 -2.96
N GLY A 33 -24.02 4.92 -3.04
CA GLY A 33 -25.16 5.52 -3.71
C GLY A 33 -25.23 7.01 -3.47
N THR A 34 -26.39 7.55 -3.78
CA THR A 34 -26.72 8.94 -3.56
C THR A 34 -28.15 8.98 -3.03
N GLU A 35 -28.39 9.80 -2.03
CA GLU A 35 -29.71 10.00 -1.45
C GLU A 35 -30.13 11.46 -1.59
N GLU A 36 -31.44 11.68 -1.68
CA GLU A 36 -32.00 13.02 -1.73
C GLU A 36 -32.31 13.49 -0.31
N ARG A 37 -31.67 14.59 0.12
CA ARG A 37 -31.92 15.23 1.41
C ARG A 37 -32.57 16.59 1.22
N VAL A 38 -33.50 16.92 2.11
CA VAL A 38 -34.07 18.28 2.19
C VAL A 38 -33.04 19.20 2.84
N LEU A 39 -32.78 20.35 2.21
CA LEU A 39 -31.88 21.35 2.75
C LEU A 39 -32.54 22.04 3.94
N GLU A 40 -31.89 21.98 5.10
CA GLU A 40 -32.39 22.59 6.32
C GLU A 40 -32.62 24.09 6.14
N GLY A 41 -33.71 24.63 6.70
CA GLY A 41 -34.08 26.04 6.60
C GLY A 41 -34.77 26.46 5.29
N THR A 42 -35.01 25.54 4.36
CA THR A 42 -35.68 25.84 3.08
C THR A 42 -37.16 25.47 3.03
N VAL A 43 -37.64 24.76 4.05
CA VAL A 43 -39.06 24.44 4.24
C VAL A 43 -39.80 25.69 4.68
N THR A 44 -40.80 26.10 3.92
CA THR A 44 -41.61 27.30 4.19
C THR A 44 -43.08 27.01 3.89
N GLU A 45 -44.01 27.86 4.33
CA GLU A 45 -45.44 27.72 4.01
C GLU A 45 -45.71 27.68 2.50
N ARG A 46 -44.91 28.41 1.71
CA ARG A 46 -45.02 28.44 0.24
C ARG A 46 -44.30 27.28 -0.45
N ARG A 47 -43.48 26.54 0.29
CA ARG A 47 -42.68 25.43 -0.20
C ARG A 47 -42.51 24.37 0.90
N PRO A 48 -43.58 23.62 1.21
CA PRO A 48 -43.59 22.64 2.30
C PRO A 48 -42.59 21.49 2.10
N GLU A 49 -42.20 21.21 0.86
CA GLU A 49 -41.22 20.19 0.49
C GLU A 49 -39.77 20.63 0.60
N GLY A 50 -39.51 21.92 0.81
CA GLY A 50 -38.16 22.49 0.83
C GLY A 50 -37.40 22.38 -0.50
N LEU A 51 -36.14 22.80 -0.48
CA LEU A 51 -35.16 22.52 -1.53
C LEU A 51 -34.51 21.16 -1.27
N ARG A 52 -34.22 20.42 -2.33
CA ARG A 52 -33.60 19.10 -2.25
C ARG A 52 -32.18 19.15 -2.77
N GLN A 53 -31.30 18.37 -2.14
CA GLN A 53 -29.93 18.18 -2.54
C GLN A 53 -29.63 16.69 -2.62
N LEU A 54 -28.93 16.28 -3.67
CA LEU A 54 -28.36 14.95 -3.77
C LEU A 54 -27.07 14.89 -2.95
N VAL A 55 -27.02 13.98 -1.99
CA VAL A 55 -25.88 13.75 -1.10
C VAL A 55 -25.36 12.35 -1.32
N ASP A 56 -24.06 12.23 -1.52
CA ASP A 56 -23.41 10.93 -1.71
C ASP A 56 -23.35 10.15 -0.40
N VAL A 57 -23.72 8.88 -0.47
CA VAL A 57 -23.67 7.94 0.64
C VAL A 57 -22.41 7.11 0.51
N TRP A 58 -21.65 7.09 1.60
CA TRP A 58 -20.36 6.40 1.68
C TRP A 58 -20.42 5.31 2.76
N GLU A 59 -19.71 4.23 2.54
CA GLU A 59 -19.41 3.24 3.57
C GLU A 59 -17.90 3.12 3.79
N ASP A 60 -17.51 2.85 5.03
CA ASP A 60 -16.13 2.50 5.36
C ASP A 60 -15.87 1.04 4.90
N CYS A 61 -14.80 0.84 4.14
CA CYS A 61 -14.43 -0.44 3.54
C CYS A 61 -12.91 -0.66 3.60
N GLN A 62 -12.45 -1.83 3.16
CA GLN A 62 -11.06 -2.09 2.85
C GLN A 62 -10.89 -2.18 1.32
N TYR A 63 -9.78 -1.69 0.80
CA TYR A 63 -9.38 -1.93 -0.58
C TYR A 63 -8.25 -2.95 -0.60
N TYR A 64 -8.35 -3.92 -1.51
CA TYR A 64 -7.29 -4.86 -1.82
C TYR A 64 -6.49 -4.34 -3.01
N HIS A 65 -5.18 -4.24 -2.82
CA HIS A 65 -4.21 -3.88 -3.83
C HIS A 65 -3.25 -5.05 -4.06
N GLU A 66 -3.26 -5.58 -5.28
CA GLU A 66 -2.30 -6.59 -5.74
C GLU A 66 -1.00 -5.92 -6.14
N TYR A 67 0.13 -6.43 -5.66
CA TYR A 67 1.44 -5.86 -5.94
C TYR A 67 1.75 -5.87 -7.44
N THR A 68 2.31 -4.76 -7.90
CA THR A 68 2.92 -4.67 -9.22
C THR A 68 4.34 -5.22 -9.22
N GLU A 69 4.87 -5.59 -10.39
CA GLU A 69 6.25 -6.04 -10.54
C GLU A 69 7.25 -4.98 -10.04
N ASP A 70 6.96 -3.70 -10.29
CA ASP A 70 7.80 -2.58 -9.83
C ASP A 70 7.81 -2.46 -8.30
N GLU A 71 6.66 -2.66 -7.64
CA GLU A 71 6.58 -2.65 -6.18
C GLU A 71 7.31 -3.85 -5.57
N LEU A 72 7.18 -5.03 -6.18
CA LEU A 72 7.93 -6.21 -5.76
C LEU A 72 9.44 -6.01 -5.94
N ALA A 73 9.87 -5.42 -7.06
CA ALA A 73 11.27 -5.10 -7.30
C ALA A 73 11.81 -4.05 -6.31
N ALA A 74 11.00 -3.06 -5.95
CA ALA A 74 11.36 -2.06 -4.93
C ALA A 74 11.43 -2.64 -3.51
N MET A 75 10.70 -3.74 -3.24
CA MET A 75 10.80 -4.47 -1.97
C MET A 75 12.01 -5.40 -1.90
N GLN A 76 12.61 -5.76 -3.05
CA GLN A 76 13.84 -6.54 -3.05
C GLN A 76 15.00 -5.65 -2.58
N PRO A 77 15.88 -6.17 -1.70
CA PRO A 77 17.13 -5.48 -1.43
C PRO A 77 17.88 -5.27 -2.74
N PRO A 78 18.66 -4.18 -2.88
CA PRO A 78 19.50 -4.01 -4.06
C PRO A 78 20.31 -5.30 -4.26
N GLU A 79 20.31 -5.85 -5.47
CA GLU A 79 21.16 -6.99 -5.80
C GLU A 79 22.58 -6.62 -5.37
N GLU A 80 23.10 -7.29 -4.34
CA GLU A 80 24.49 -7.12 -4.00
C GLU A 80 25.29 -7.47 -5.26
N PRO A 81 26.26 -6.65 -5.66
CA PRO A 81 27.11 -7.04 -6.77
C PRO A 81 27.66 -8.42 -6.43
N SER A 82 27.41 -9.39 -7.30
CA SER A 82 27.91 -10.76 -7.22
C SER A 82 29.44 -10.78 -7.42
N GLY A 83 30.16 -9.96 -6.67
CA GLY A 83 31.59 -10.02 -6.50
C GLY A 83 31.84 -10.88 -5.30
N ASP A 84 32.11 -12.15 -5.57
CA ASP A 84 32.64 -13.17 -4.66
C ASP A 84 33.29 -12.53 -3.43
N THR A 85 32.50 -12.41 -2.36
CA THR A 85 32.90 -11.74 -1.14
C THR A 85 34.09 -12.46 -0.52
N GLU A 86 34.19 -13.78 -0.73
CA GLU A 86 35.36 -14.58 -0.35
C GLU A 86 36.59 -14.19 -1.15
N ALA A 87 36.48 -14.00 -2.47
CA ALA A 87 37.61 -13.52 -3.28
C ALA A 87 38.09 -12.12 -2.87
N ARG A 88 37.16 -11.24 -2.50
CA ARG A 88 37.49 -9.88 -2.01
C ARG A 88 38.12 -9.91 -0.62
N LEU A 89 37.65 -10.78 0.28
CA LEU A 89 38.26 -10.99 1.59
C LEU A 89 39.67 -11.57 1.44
N ALA A 90 39.84 -12.60 0.60
CA ALA A 90 41.15 -13.23 0.37
C ALA A 90 42.18 -12.22 -0.16
N ALA A 91 41.78 -11.36 -1.11
CA ALA A 91 42.67 -10.32 -1.63
C ALA A 91 43.09 -9.31 -0.54
N LEU A 92 42.17 -8.91 0.35
CA LEU A 92 42.47 -8.01 1.47
C LEU A 92 43.35 -8.68 2.53
N GLU A 93 43.16 -9.97 2.78
CA GLU A 93 43.99 -10.75 3.70
C GLU A 93 45.44 -10.88 3.19
N ASP A 94 45.61 -11.12 1.89
CA ASP A 94 46.93 -11.15 1.24
C ASP A 94 47.63 -9.78 1.31
N GLU A 95 46.91 -8.69 1.02
CA GLU A 95 47.45 -7.33 1.15
C GLU A 95 47.83 -7.00 2.60
N LEU A 96 47.00 -7.38 3.57
CA LEU A 96 47.27 -7.16 4.99
C LEU A 96 48.47 -7.98 5.46
N ALA A 97 48.62 -9.23 5.00
CA ALA A 97 49.77 -10.07 5.29
C ALA A 97 51.06 -9.45 4.75
N ALA A 98 51.04 -8.96 3.51
CA ALA A 98 52.18 -8.26 2.91
C ALA A 98 52.55 -6.98 3.69
N ALA A 99 51.55 -6.19 4.11
CA ALA A 99 51.76 -4.97 4.89
C ALA A 99 52.34 -5.25 6.29
N LYS A 100 51.88 -6.32 6.97
CA LYS A 100 52.41 -6.74 8.28
C LYS A 100 53.88 -7.15 8.21
N ILE A 101 54.26 -7.90 7.17
CA ILE A 101 55.67 -8.27 6.93
C ILE A 101 56.52 -7.02 6.71
N LEU A 102 56.04 -6.07 5.90
CA LEU A 102 56.77 -4.82 5.63
C LEU A 102 56.93 -3.94 6.88
N LEU A 103 55.95 -3.95 7.79
CA LEU A 103 55.96 -3.18 9.03
C LEU A 103 56.63 -3.92 10.21
N GLY A 104 57.06 -5.17 10.03
CA GLY A 104 57.70 -5.97 11.08
C GLY A 104 56.75 -6.31 12.23
N VAL A 105 55.45 -6.39 11.96
CA VAL A 105 54.41 -6.74 12.94
C VAL A 105 54.02 -8.20 12.71
N GLU A 106 54.74 -9.12 13.34
CA GLU A 106 54.36 -10.54 13.48
C GLU A 106 53.63 -10.79 14.80
#